data_AF-A0A3Q0JJ10-F1
#
_entry.id   AF-A0A3Q0JJ10-F1
#
_cell.length_a   1.000
_cell.length_b   1.000
_cell.length_c   1.000
_cell.angle_alpha   90.00
_cell.angle_beta   90.00
_cell.angle_gamma   90.00
#
_symmetry.space_group_name_H-M   'P 1'
#
loop_
_entity.id
_entity.type
_entity.pdbx_description
1 polymer ?
#
loop_
_entity_poly.entity_id
_entity_poly.type
_entity_poly.pdbx_seq_one_letter_code
_entity_poly.pdbx_strand_id
1 'polypeptide(L)'
;KSGSFVYDVQLSGVDNWKPTSAELRVLSAEMVKLAYEAVPFERLSISQDLAEALFEHNKYKLEQIPSIVQQSIDGKVIVYRIKDHIDISRGPMMSNTNHLGRCTIAAAQQVETDAGLFYRFQGVALPKSIKVRLFFPPSWLKMN
;
A
#
# COMPACT_ATOMS: atom_id res chain seq x y z
N LYS A 1 -4.59 11.34 13.66
CA LYS A 1 -4.07 10.46 12.57
C LYS A 1 -2.94 11.19 11.84
N SER A 2 -1.90 10.49 11.38
CA SER A 2 -0.58 11.02 10.97
C SER A 2 -0.46 11.63 9.57
N GLY A 3 -1.55 11.72 8.79
CA GLY A 3 -1.53 12.34 7.46
C GLY A 3 -0.86 11.51 6.34
N SER A 4 -0.47 10.27 6.62
CA SER A 4 0.18 9.34 5.68
C SER A 4 -0.42 7.94 5.75
N PHE A 5 -0.23 7.15 4.68
CA PHE A 5 -0.39 5.69 4.75
C PHE A 5 0.96 5.03 5.00
N VAL A 6 0.94 3.85 5.59
CA VAL A 6 2.13 3.03 5.86
C VAL A 6 1.90 1.60 5.43
N TYR A 7 2.95 0.94 4.95
CA TYR A 7 2.94 -0.49 4.61
C TYR A 7 4.27 -1.11 5.01
N ASP A 8 4.22 -2.18 5.80
CA ASP A 8 5.40 -2.87 6.32
C ASP A 8 5.75 -4.07 5.44
N VAL A 9 7.02 -4.20 5.07
CA VAL A 9 7.53 -5.26 4.20
C VAL A 9 8.78 -5.86 4.81
N GLN A 10 8.84 -7.19 4.87
CA GLN A 10 10.09 -7.89 5.15
C GLN A 10 10.84 -8.09 3.83
N LEU A 11 12.01 -7.48 3.70
CA LEU A 11 12.87 -7.63 2.52
C LEU A 11 14.01 -8.59 2.84
N SER A 12 14.21 -9.60 2.00
CA SER A 12 15.35 -10.50 2.06
C SER A 12 16.44 -10.07 1.07
N GLY A 13 17.71 -10.26 1.41
CA GLY A 13 18.84 -9.98 0.51
C GLY A 13 19.24 -8.51 0.36
N VAL A 14 18.69 -7.62 1.20
CA VAL A 14 19.03 -6.19 1.24
C VAL A 14 19.23 -5.75 2.69
N ASP A 15 20.41 -6.09 3.19
CA ASP A 15 20.84 -5.73 4.55
C ASP A 15 21.20 -4.24 4.61
N ASN A 16 20.63 -3.53 5.60
CA ASN A 16 20.91 -2.11 5.86
C ASN A 16 20.69 -1.16 4.67
N TRP A 17 19.81 -1.53 3.74
CA TRP A 17 19.45 -0.67 2.62
C TRP A 17 18.83 0.63 3.15
N LYS A 18 19.33 1.76 2.62
CA LYS A 18 18.77 3.09 2.89
C LYS A 18 18.32 3.67 1.55
N PRO A 19 17.01 3.95 1.38
CA PRO A 19 16.50 4.41 0.11
C PRO A 19 17.09 5.78 -0.25
N THR A 20 17.58 5.90 -1.47
CA THR A 20 17.90 7.18 -2.07
C THR A 20 16.64 7.91 -2.53
N SER A 21 16.74 9.23 -2.69
CA SER A 21 15.63 10.01 -3.27
C SER A 21 15.27 9.58 -4.69
N ALA A 22 16.22 9.03 -5.45
CA ALA A 22 15.97 8.49 -6.79
C ALA A 22 15.12 7.21 -6.72
N GLU A 23 15.46 6.25 -5.85
CA GLU A 23 14.69 5.02 -5.68
C GLU A 23 13.25 5.32 -5.21
N LEU A 24 13.07 6.24 -4.25
CA LEU A 24 11.73 6.63 -3.78
C LEU A 24 10.91 7.30 -4.90
N ARG A 25 11.54 8.06 -5.79
CA ARG A 25 10.88 8.63 -6.98
C ARG A 25 10.48 7.55 -7.97
N VAL A 26 11.31 6.52 -8.17
CA VAL A 26 10.98 5.37 -9.03
C VAL A 26 9.77 4.62 -8.47
N LEU A 27 9.77 4.31 -7.17
CA LEU A 27 8.61 3.69 -6.51
C LEU A 27 7.34 4.54 -6.64
N SER A 28 7.48 5.86 -6.47
CA SER A 28 6.37 6.80 -6.65
C SER A 28 5.88 6.83 -8.10
N ALA A 29 6.77 6.73 -9.09
CA ALA A 29 6.42 6.70 -10.49
C ALA A 29 5.64 5.44 -10.87
N GLU A 30 6.00 4.27 -10.33
CA GLU A 30 5.21 3.04 -10.52
C GLU A 30 3.81 3.15 -9.90
N MET A 31 3.67 3.79 -8.74
CA MET A 31 2.36 4.06 -8.14
C MET A 31 1.50 4.97 -9.03
N VAL A 32 2.11 6.01 -9.62
CA VAL A 32 1.44 6.91 -10.58
C VAL A 32 1.06 6.17 -11.86
N LYS A 33 1.93 5.32 -12.39
CA LYS A 33 1.67 4.50 -13.58
C LYS A 33 0.47 3.59 -13.34
N LEU A 34 0.42 2.87 -12.21
CA LEU A 34 -0.71 2.03 -11.83
C LEU A 34 -2.03 2.82 -11.74
N ALA A 35 -1.99 4.09 -11.31
CA ALA A 35 -3.16 4.97 -11.28
C ALA A 35 -3.66 5.34 -12.67
N TYR A 36 -2.78 5.41 -13.68
CA TYR A 36 -3.17 5.71 -15.06
C TYR A 36 -3.74 4.50 -15.80
N GLU A 37 -3.40 3.29 -15.39
CA GLU A 37 -3.91 2.05 -16.00
C GLU A 37 -5.40 1.80 -15.72
N ALA A 38 -5.98 2.51 -14.75
CA ALA A 38 -7.41 2.45 -14.44
C ALA A 38 -7.96 1.03 -14.21
N VAL A 39 -7.25 0.24 -13.41
CA VAL A 39 -7.59 -1.16 -13.12
C VAL A 39 -8.64 -1.23 -12.01
N PRO A 40 -9.70 -2.05 -12.15
CA PRO A 40 -10.68 -2.24 -11.09
C PRO A 40 -10.10 -3.02 -9.90
N PHE A 41 -10.62 -2.76 -8.71
CA PHE A 41 -10.39 -3.60 -7.54
C PHE A 41 -11.50 -4.65 -7.46
N GLU A 42 -11.12 -5.91 -7.62
CA GLU A 42 -12.06 -7.03 -7.51
C GLU A 42 -12.16 -7.47 -6.05
N ARG A 43 -13.34 -7.34 -5.46
CA ARG A 43 -13.62 -7.82 -4.09
C ARG A 43 -14.12 -9.25 -4.14
N LEU A 44 -13.39 -10.16 -3.51
CA LEU A 44 -13.72 -11.59 -3.47
C LEU A 44 -13.96 -12.03 -2.02
N SER A 45 -15.01 -12.80 -1.79
CA SER A 45 -15.26 -13.48 -0.50
C SER A 45 -14.94 -14.95 -0.68
N ILE A 46 -13.85 -15.40 -0.06
CA ILE A 46 -13.26 -16.72 -0.25
C ILE A 46 -13.29 -17.54 1.05
N SER A 47 -13.24 -18.87 0.93
CA SER A 47 -13.13 -19.76 2.09
C SER A 47 -11.78 -19.61 2.78
N GLN A 48 -11.72 -20.03 4.05
CA GLN A 48 -10.47 -20.09 4.81
C GLN A 48 -9.41 -20.93 4.08
N ASP A 49 -9.73 -22.15 3.66
CA ASP A 49 -8.80 -23.06 2.99
C ASP A 49 -8.18 -22.42 1.72
N LEU A 50 -8.98 -21.71 0.93
CA LEU A 50 -8.48 -21.03 -0.27
C LEU A 50 -7.61 -19.82 0.09
N ALA A 51 -7.95 -19.08 1.15
CA ALA A 51 -7.12 -17.99 1.64
C ALA A 51 -5.77 -18.50 2.14
N GLU A 52 -5.75 -19.62 2.87
CA GLU A 52 -4.52 -20.26 3.35
C GLU A 52 -3.65 -20.73 2.18
N ALA A 53 -4.24 -21.34 1.15
CA ALA A 53 -3.52 -21.70 -0.07
C ALA A 53 -2.95 -20.47 -0.82
N LEU A 54 -3.73 -19.39 -0.96
CA LEU A 54 -3.28 -18.17 -1.64
C LEU A 54 -2.12 -17.46 -0.93
N PHE A 55 -2.04 -17.58 0.39
CA PHE A 55 -1.04 -16.92 1.21
C PHE A 55 -0.01 -17.87 1.81
N GLU A 56 0.14 -19.09 1.27
CA GLU A 56 1.03 -20.14 1.81
C GLU A 56 2.49 -19.68 2.00
N HIS A 57 2.95 -18.74 1.18
CA HIS A 57 4.31 -18.18 1.25
C HIS A 57 4.42 -16.90 2.09
N ASN A 58 3.33 -16.45 2.71
CA ASN A 58 3.29 -15.25 3.54
C ASN A 58 2.80 -15.59 4.95
N LYS A 59 3.75 -16.00 5.81
CA LYS A 59 3.49 -16.37 7.20
C LYS A 59 2.65 -15.34 7.97
N TYR A 60 2.89 -14.05 7.74
CA TYR A 60 2.21 -12.97 8.46
C TYR A 60 0.73 -12.89 8.10
N LYS A 61 0.38 -13.16 6.84
CA LYS A 61 -1.02 -13.22 6.41
C LYS A 61 -1.69 -14.50 6.89
N LEU A 62 -0.99 -15.64 6.82
CA LEU A 62 -1.49 -16.92 7.34
C LEU A 62 -1.87 -16.84 8.81
N GLU A 63 -1.00 -16.28 9.66
CA GLU A 63 -1.25 -16.13 11.10
C GLU A 63 -2.48 -15.26 11.40
N GLN A 64 -2.85 -14.35 10.50
CA GLN A 64 -4.01 -13.47 10.66
C GLN A 64 -5.33 -14.11 10.20
N ILE A 65 -5.29 -15.07 9.28
CA ILE A 65 -6.50 -15.66 8.66
C ILE A 65 -7.48 -16.21 9.70
N PRO A 66 -7.07 -17.04 10.69
CA PRO A 66 -8.01 -17.61 11.66
C PRO A 66 -8.76 -16.53 12.45
N SER A 67 -8.05 -15.47 12.86
CA SER A 67 -8.65 -14.33 13.57
C SER A 67 -9.64 -13.56 12.70
N ILE A 68 -9.34 -13.41 11.40
CA ILE A 68 -10.24 -12.75 10.45
C ILE A 68 -11.52 -13.57 10.25
N VAL A 69 -11.38 -14.88 10.08
CA VAL A 69 -12.52 -15.81 9.92
C VAL A 69 -13.42 -15.78 11.14
N GLN A 70 -12.83 -15.85 12.35
CA GLN A 70 -13.57 -15.79 13.61
C GLN A 70 -14.38 -14.49 13.78
N GLN A 71 -13.89 -13.38 13.24
CA GLN A 71 -14.53 -12.07 13.28
C GLN A 71 -15.54 -11.83 12.14
N SER A 72 -15.57 -12.72 11.14
CA SER A 72 -16.45 -12.61 9.98
C SER A 72 -17.84 -13.21 10.26
N ILE A 73 -18.89 -12.65 9.64
CA ILE A 73 -20.26 -13.12 9.83
C ILE A 73 -20.49 -14.47 9.13
N ASP A 74 -19.87 -14.67 7.96
CA ASP A 74 -20.05 -15.83 7.08
C ASP A 74 -18.88 -16.82 7.12
N GLY A 75 -17.92 -16.64 8.03
CA GLY A 75 -16.73 -17.49 8.13
C GLY A 75 -15.77 -17.36 6.93
N LYS A 76 -15.82 -16.23 6.20
CA LYS A 76 -15.04 -16.02 4.97
C LYS A 76 -14.03 -14.90 5.10
N VAL A 77 -12.99 -14.99 4.26
CA VAL A 77 -11.95 -13.96 4.15
C VAL A 77 -12.26 -13.08 2.94
N ILE A 78 -12.29 -11.76 3.17
CA ILE A 78 -12.39 -10.80 2.08
C ILE A 78 -10.98 -10.48 1.58
N VAL A 79 -10.76 -10.72 0.28
CA VAL A 79 -9.55 -10.32 -0.43
C VAL A 79 -9.89 -9.33 -1.53
N TYR A 80 -8.91 -8.50 -1.87
CA TYR A 80 -8.98 -7.59 -3.01
C TYR A 80 -7.90 -7.97 -4.01
N ARG A 81 -8.30 -8.10 -5.28
CA ARG A 81 -7.41 -8.38 -6.39
C ARG A 81 -7.28 -7.16 -7.30
N ILE A 82 -6.04 -6.86 -7.68
CA ILE A 82 -5.70 -5.92 -8.74
C ILE A 82 -4.69 -6.64 -9.63
N LYS A 83 -5.05 -6.91 -10.89
CA LYS A 83 -4.21 -7.69 -11.81
C LYS A 83 -3.79 -9.04 -11.20
N ASP A 84 -2.50 -9.22 -10.98
CA ASP A 84 -1.81 -10.37 -10.40
C ASP A 84 -1.58 -10.24 -8.89
N HIS A 85 -1.87 -9.08 -8.29
CA HIS A 85 -1.71 -8.85 -6.87
C HIS A 85 -3.02 -9.12 -6.10
N ILE A 86 -2.94 -9.92 -5.04
CA ILE A 86 -4.05 -10.25 -4.14
C ILE A 86 -3.63 -9.90 -2.72
N ASP A 87 -4.48 -9.16 -2.00
CA ASP A 87 -4.22 -8.76 -0.63
C ASP A 87 -5.46 -8.81 0.27
N ILE A 88 -5.24 -9.00 1.58
CA ILE A 88 -6.28 -8.99 2.61
C ILE A 88 -6.40 -7.56 3.15
N SER A 89 -7.62 -7.02 3.19
CA SER A 89 -7.87 -5.70 3.78
C SER A 89 -9.15 -5.67 4.61
N ARG A 90 -9.06 -5.07 5.80
CA ARG A 90 -10.17 -4.89 6.75
C ARG A 90 -10.89 -3.57 6.44
N GLY A 91 -11.67 -3.54 5.36
CA GLY A 91 -12.48 -2.36 5.02
C GLY A 91 -12.87 -2.29 3.55
N PRO A 92 -13.73 -1.32 3.19
CA PRO A 92 -14.01 -1.02 1.79
C PRO A 92 -12.75 -0.46 1.12
N MET A 93 -12.52 -0.89 -0.12
CA MET A 93 -11.48 -0.34 -0.99
C MET A 93 -12.10 0.57 -2.04
N MET A 94 -11.28 1.45 -2.61
CA MET A 94 -11.66 2.20 -3.81
C MET A 94 -11.98 1.25 -4.96
N SER A 95 -12.90 1.62 -5.86
CA SER A 95 -13.35 0.71 -6.92
C SER A 95 -12.37 0.56 -8.08
N ASN A 96 -11.47 1.51 -8.28
CA ASN A 96 -10.58 1.55 -9.44
C ASN A 96 -9.31 2.37 -9.14
N THR A 97 -8.15 1.95 -9.64
CA THR A 97 -6.87 2.66 -9.44
C THR A 97 -6.91 4.10 -9.98
N ASN A 98 -7.77 4.41 -10.94
CA ASN A 98 -7.97 5.74 -11.50
C ASN A 98 -8.48 6.77 -10.48
N HIS A 99 -9.02 6.38 -9.32
CA HIS A 99 -9.37 7.39 -8.29
C HIS A 99 -8.14 7.96 -7.59
N LEU A 100 -6.97 7.30 -7.72
CA LEU A 100 -5.72 7.75 -7.14
C LEU A 100 -5.18 8.95 -7.92
N GLY A 101 -5.10 10.09 -7.26
CA GLY A 101 -4.57 11.33 -7.82
C GLY A 101 -3.10 11.52 -7.50
N ARG A 102 -2.75 12.62 -6.85
CA ARG A 102 -1.36 12.89 -6.48
C ARG A 102 -0.94 11.90 -5.40
N CYS A 103 0.13 11.14 -5.66
CA CYS A 103 0.67 10.19 -4.72
C CYS A 103 2.19 10.19 -4.73
N THR A 104 2.79 9.85 -3.59
CA THR A 104 4.24 9.71 -3.42
C THR A 104 4.54 8.71 -2.32
N ILE A 105 5.60 7.94 -2.49
CA ILE A 105 6.29 7.24 -1.42
C ILE A 105 7.34 8.20 -0.89
N ALA A 106 7.18 8.65 0.35
CA ALA A 106 7.96 9.73 0.94
C ALA A 106 9.19 9.22 1.70
N ALA A 107 9.10 8.03 2.30
CA ALA A 107 10.18 7.43 3.07
C ALA A 107 10.06 5.90 3.09
N ALA A 108 11.19 5.23 3.30
CA ALA A 108 11.22 3.87 3.79
C ALA A 108 12.25 3.78 4.92
N GLN A 109 11.86 3.19 6.04
CA GLN A 109 12.71 3.11 7.23
C GLN A 109 12.64 1.71 7.83
N GLN A 110 13.77 1.24 8.37
CA GLN A 110 13.79 0.00 9.13
C GLN A 110 13.03 0.19 10.45
N VAL A 111 12.23 -0.82 10.80
CA VAL A 111 11.48 -0.90 12.04
C VAL A 111 11.66 -2.31 12.58
N GLU A 112 12.19 -2.41 13.80
CA GLU A 112 12.28 -3.67 14.51
C GLU A 112 10.97 -3.93 15.25
N THR A 113 10.47 -5.15 15.15
CA THR A 113 9.26 -5.62 15.81
C THR A 113 9.53 -6.98 16.43
N ASP A 114 8.64 -7.44 17.31
CA ASP A 114 8.73 -8.78 17.91
C ASP A 114 8.78 -9.90 16.85
N ALA A 115 8.23 -9.63 15.66
CA ALA A 115 8.17 -10.58 14.55
C ALA A 115 9.36 -10.47 13.56
N GLY A 116 10.34 -9.60 13.87
CA GLY A 116 11.57 -9.39 13.11
C GLY A 116 11.76 -7.97 12.60
N LEU A 117 12.76 -7.81 11.73
CA LEU A 117 13.10 -6.56 11.06
C LEU A 117 12.22 -6.35 9.82
N PHE A 118 11.57 -5.19 9.75
CA PHE A 118 10.74 -4.76 8.63
C PHE A 118 11.23 -3.44 8.04
N TYR A 119 10.86 -3.18 6.80
CA TYR A 119 10.89 -1.86 6.21
C TYR A 119 9.48 -1.30 6.18
N ARG A 120 9.29 -0.17 6.85
CA ARG A 120 8.06 0.62 6.80
C ARG A 120 8.15 1.63 5.68
N PHE A 121 7.38 1.41 4.63
CA PHE A 121 7.18 2.37 3.56
C PHE A 121 6.08 3.34 3.97
N GLN A 122 6.36 4.64 3.89
CA GLN A 122 5.42 5.69 4.22
C GLN A 122 5.15 6.55 2.99
N GLY A 123 3.87 6.76 2.70
CA GLY A 123 3.44 7.54 1.54
C GLY A 123 2.28 8.46 1.83
N VAL A 124 2.03 9.37 0.89
CA VAL A 124 0.90 10.29 0.91
C VAL A 124 0.20 10.20 -0.42
N ALA A 125 -1.13 10.15 -0.38
CA ALA A 125 -1.97 10.08 -1.57
C ALA A 125 -3.19 10.97 -1.41
N LEU A 126 -3.63 11.55 -2.53
CA LEU A 126 -4.83 12.35 -2.64
C LEU A 126 -5.73 11.75 -3.73
N PRO A 127 -7.05 11.72 -3.54
CA PRO A 127 -7.98 11.39 -4.62
C PRO A 127 -7.87 12.38 -5.79
N LYS A 128 -8.14 11.93 -7.03
CA LYS A 128 -8.15 12.81 -8.22
C LYS A 128 -9.12 13.99 -8.11
N SER A 129 -10.18 13.85 -7.33
CA SER A 129 -11.16 14.92 -7.08
C SER A 129 -10.58 16.09 -6.28
N ILE A 130 -9.50 15.89 -5.52
CA ILE A 130 -8.89 16.94 -4.70
C ILE A 130 -7.76 17.62 -5.47
N LYS A 131 -7.93 18.91 -5.76
CA LYS A 131 -6.90 19.75 -6.37
C LYS A 131 -6.10 20.48 -5.29
N VAL A 132 -4.81 20.18 -5.18
CA VAL A 132 -3.87 20.93 -4.33
C VAL A 132 -3.09 21.90 -5.20
N ARG A 133 -3.07 23.18 -4.82
CA ARG A 133 -2.24 24.19 -5.48
C ARG A 133 -0.89 24.25 -4.77
N LEU A 134 0.21 24.22 -5.54
CA LEU A 134 1.50 24.62 -5.01
C LEU A 134 1.44 26.12 -4.73
N PHE A 135 1.56 26.50 -3.47
CA PHE A 135 1.66 27.89 -3.08
C PHE A 135 3.12 28.29 -3.16
N PHE A 136 3.45 29.18 -4.11
CA PHE A 136 4.75 29.82 -4.18
C PHE A 136 4.60 31.23 -3.58
N PRO A 137 5.31 31.55 -2.49
CA PRO A 137 5.31 32.90 -1.97
C PRO A 137 5.92 33.86 -3.01
N PRO A 138 5.43 35.10 -3.11
CA PRO A 138 5.89 36.08 -4.11
C PRO A 138 7.40 36.33 -4.11
N SER A 139 8.10 36.06 -3.01
CA SER A 139 9.56 36.20 -2.89
C SER A 139 10.36 35.30 -3.82
N TRP A 140 9.79 34.18 -4.29
CA TRP A 140 10.46 33.21 -5.16
C TRP A 140 10.34 33.53 -6.66
N LEU A 141 9.48 34.48 -7.04
CA LEU A 141 9.26 34.90 -8.43
C LEU A 141 10.19 36.05 -8.86
N LYS A 142 11.03 36.57 -7.96
CA LYS A 142 11.94 37.71 -8.22
C LYS A 142 13.41 37.32 -8.49
N MET A 143 13.71 36.04 -8.66
CA MET A 143 15.04 35.59 -9.11
C MET A 143 14.92 35.14 -10.57
N ASN A 144 14.88 36.11 -11.47
CA ASN A 144 15.23 36.02 -12.89
C ASN A 144 15.56 37.43 -13.39
#